data_AF-A0A0R3QG39-F1
#
_entry.id   AF-A0A0R3QG39-F1
#
_cell.length_a   1.000
_cell.length_b   1.000
_cell.length_c   1.000
_cell.angle_alpha   90.00
_cell.angle_beta   90.00
_cell.angle_gamma   90.00
#
_symmetry.space_group_name_H-M   'P 1'
#
loop_
_entity.id
_entity.type
_entity.pdbx_description
1 polymer ?
#
loop_
_entity_poly.entity_id
_entity_poly.type
_entity_poly.pdbx_seq_one_letter_code
_entity_poly.pdbx_strand_id
1 'polypeptide(L)' 'MLRLCVKDYDKVSMDDFIGEFSIPINSIRQGYSLVNLFTGCDRISNSLAAIFIHVDFIDTNVERTHL' A
#
# COMPACT_ATOMS: atom_id res chain seq x y z
N MET A 1 7.02 7.17 4.36
CA MET A 1 5.59 6.87 4.14
C MET A 1 5.48 5.60 3.31
N LEU A 2 4.43 4.81 3.48
CA LEU A 2 4.10 3.72 2.57
C LEU A 2 3.07 4.24 1.57
N ARG A 3 3.29 3.95 0.28
CA ARG A 3 2.32 4.23 -0.78
C ARG A 3 2.09 2.97 -1.59
N LEU A 4 0.82 2.57 -1.67
CA LEU A 4 0.34 1.51 -2.54
C LEU A 4 -0.31 2.16 -3.75
N CYS A 5 0.05 1.73 -4.96
CA CYS A 5 -0.53 2.22 -6.20
C CYS A 5 -0.86 1.03 -7.09
N VAL A 6 -2.10 0.97 -7.55
CA VAL A 6 -2.60 -0.03 -8.49
C VAL A 6 -2.76 0.63 -9.83
N LYS A 7 -2.21 -0.01 -10.85
CA LYS A 7 -2.36 0.40 -12.23
C LYS A 7 -2.82 -0.78 -13.09
N ASP A 8 -3.57 -0.49 -14.13
CA ASP A 8 -3.85 -1.46 -15.18
C ASP A 8 -2.64 -1.55 -16.10
N TYR A 9 -2.19 -2.75 -16.38
CA TYR A 9 -1.01 -2.95 -17.23
C TYR A 9 -1.42 -2.85 -18.70
N ASP A 10 -0.79 -1.94 -19.43
CA ASP A 10 -0.93 -1.86 -20.88
C ASP A 10 0.41 -2.21 -21.56
N LYS A 11 0.36 -3.06 -22.58
CA LYS A 11 1.52 -3.48 -23.37
C LYS A 11 1.94 -2.45 -24.41
N VAL A 12 1.01 -1.60 -24.86
CA VAL A 12 1.21 -0.69 -26.00
C VAL A 12 1.38 0.76 -25.54
N SER A 13 0.65 1.17 -24.51
CA SER A 13 0.69 2.54 -23.98
C SER A 13 1.23 2.58 -22.54
N MET A 14 0.84 3.59 -21.75
CA MET A 14 1.22 3.69 -20.34
C MET A 14 0.17 3.04 -19.45
N ASP A 15 0.63 2.43 -18.36
CA ASP A 15 -0.27 1.82 -17.37
C ASP A 15 -1.28 2.84 -16.81
N ASP A 16 -2.57 2.50 -16.88
CA ASP A 16 -3.66 3.36 -16.44
C ASP A 16 -3.80 3.34 -14.92
N PHE A 17 -4.01 4.50 -14.30
CA PHE A 17 -4.18 4.59 -12.86
C PHE A 17 -5.55 4.04 -12.42
N ILE A 18 -5.55 3.04 -11.54
CA ILE A 18 -6.76 2.49 -10.93
C ILE A 18 -7.01 3.12 -9.55
N GLY A 19 -5.98 3.18 -8.71
CA GLY A 19 -6.13 3.72 -7.36
C GLY A 19 -4.84 3.76 -6.56
N GLU A 20 -4.87 4.51 -5.45
CA GLU A 20 -3.75 4.57 -4.51
C GLU A 20 -4.20 4.60 -3.04
N PHE A 21 -3.27 4.31 -2.15
CA PHE A 21 -3.40 4.52 -0.72
C PHE A 21 -2.05 4.97 -0.16
N SER A 22 -2.06 5.97 0.72
CA SER A 22 -0.85 6.51 1.35
C SER A 22 -1.03 6.62 2.86
N ILE A 23 -0.02 6.19 3.62
CA ILE A 23 -0.02 6.27 5.09
C ILE A 23 1.40 6.54 5.62
N PRO A 24 1.58 7.35 6.69
CA PRO A 24 2.85 7.46 7.39
C PRO A 24 3.29 6.10 7.94
N ILE A 25 4.60 5.80 7.92
CA ILE A 25 5.12 4.49 8.38
C ILE A 25 4.71 4.22 9.84
N ASN A 26 4.81 5.24 10.69
CA ASN A 26 4.48 5.17 12.11
C ASN A 26 2.98 4.91 12.38
N SER A 27 2.13 4.99 11.36
CA SER A 27 0.68 4.77 11.46
C SER A 27 0.25 3.43 10.87
N ILE A 28 1.19 2.62 10.37
CA ILE A 28 0.88 1.31 9.80
C ILE A 28 0.63 0.31 10.93
N ARG A 29 -0.48 -0.43 10.82
CA ARG A 29 -0.80 -1.54 11.72
C ARG A 29 -0.20 -2.83 11.16
N GLN A 30 0.55 -3.55 12.01
CA GLN A 30 1.08 -4.88 11.67
C GLN A 30 -0.05 -5.93 11.56
N GLY A 31 0.18 -6.97 10.78
CA GLY A 31 -0.76 -8.04 10.52
C GLY A 31 -1.66 -7.81 9.32
N TYR A 32 -2.80 -8.51 9.29
CA TYR A 32 -3.79 -8.40 8.22
C TYR A 32 -4.62 -7.12 8.31
N SER A 33 -4.72 -6.40 7.20
CA SER A 33 -5.55 -5.20 7.06
C SER A 33 -6.18 -5.13 5.68
N LEU A 34 -7.40 -4.58 5.61
CA LEU A 34 -8.06 -4.22 4.36
C LEU A 34 -7.85 -2.72 4.13
N VAL A 35 -7.32 -2.37 2.96
CA VAL A 35 -6.97 -1.00 2.60
C VAL A 35 -7.86 -0.52 1.46
N ASN A 36 -8.66 0.52 1.71
CA ASN A 36 -9.48 1.14 0.67
C ASN A 36 -8.61 2.04 -0.22
N LEU A 37 -8.82 1.93 -1.53
CA LEU A 37 -8.11 2.71 -2.53
C LEU A 37 -8.88 4.00 -2.85
N PHE A 38 -8.13 5.09 -2.96
CA PHE A 38 -8.62 6.33 -3.55
C PHE A 38 -8.53 6.18 -5.08
N THR A 39 -9.68 6.16 -5.75
CA THR A 39 -9.78 5.96 -7.21
C THR A 39 -10.18 7.24 -7.94
N GLY A 40 -9.87 7.30 -9.24
CA GLY A 40 -10.33 8.36 -10.14
C GLY A 40 -9.62 9.72 -9.99
N CYS A 41 -9.97 10.67 -10.86
CA CYS A 41 -9.36 12.01 -10.93
C CYS A 41 -9.56 12.83 -9.65
N ASP A 42 -10.72 12.67 -9.00
CA ASP A 42 -11.11 13.41 -7.81
C ASP A 42 -10.68 12.72 -6.50
N ARG A 43 -9.98 11.57 -6.59
CA ARG A 43 -9.48 10.80 -5.43
C ARG A 43 -10.55 10.56 -4.37
N ILE A 44 -11.76 10.25 -4.82
CA ILE A 44 -12.93 10.12 -3.96
C ILE A 44 -12.79 8.83 -3.15
N SER A 45 -12.92 8.93 -1.82
CA SER A 45 -12.75 7.80 -0.88
C SER A 45 -13.90 6.78 -0.91
N ASN A 46 -14.88 6.97 -1.78
CA ASN A 46 -16.18 6.30 -1.76
C ASN A 46 -16.18 5.04 -2.65
N SER A 47 -15.01 4.64 -3.14
CA SER A 47 -14.84 3.48 -3.99
C SER A 47 -14.81 2.21 -3.15
N LEU A 48 -15.51 1.16 -3.61
CA LEU A 48 -15.46 -0.18 -3.00
C LEU A 48 -14.14 -0.92 -3.31
N ALA A 49 -13.22 -0.29 -4.04
CA ALA A 49 -11.92 -0.86 -4.38
C ALA A 49 -11.04 -0.95 -3.13
N ALA A 50 -10.63 -2.17 -2.77
CA ALA A 50 -9.78 -2.42 -1.63
C ALA A 50 -8.74 -3.50 -1.91
N ILE A 51 -7.61 -3.45 -1.21
CA ILE A 51 -6.57 -4.47 -1.22
C ILE A 51 -6.47 -5.08 0.17
N PHE A 52 -6.45 -6.40 0.24
CA PHE A 52 -6.14 -7.11 1.47
C PHE A 52 -4.63 -7.35 1.56
N ILE A 53 -4.01 -6.86 2.62
CA ILE A 53 -2.56 -6.91 2.82
C ILE A 53 -2.20 -7.52 4.18
N HIS A 54 -1.01 -8.12 4.26
CA HIS A 54 -0.34 -8.44 5.51
C HIS A 54 0.93 -7.58 5.60
N VAL A 55 1.16 -6.92 6.73
CA VAL A 55 2.39 -6.14 6.96
C VAL A 55 3.14 -6.71 8.15
N ASP A 56 4.44 -6.92 7.99
CA ASP A 56 5.38 -7.25 9.07
C ASP A 56 6.52 -6.26 9.14
N PHE A 57 6.88 -5.86 10.36
CA PHE A 57 8.10 -5.11 10.63
C PHE A 57 9.15 -6.07 11.16
N ILE A 58 10.27 -6.19 10.45
CA ILE A 58 11.39 -7.06 10.82
C ILE A 58 12.57 -6.18 11.18
N ASP A 59 12.98 -6.21 12.45
CA ASP A 59 14.19 -5.54 12.91
C ASP A 59 15.42 -6.36 12.51
N THR A 60 16.19 -5.87 11.55
CA THR A 60 17.41 -6.54 11.06
C THR A 60 18.61 -6.42 12.00
N ASN A 61 18.46 -5.73 13.14
CA ASN A 61 19.52 -5.50 14.11
C ASN A 61 19.51 -6.45 15.33
N VAL A 62 18.57 -7.40 15.40
CA VAL A 62 18.47 -8.32 16.55
C VAL A 62 19.62 -9.34 16.59
N GLU A 63 20.33 -9.57 15.48
CA GLU A 63 21.47 -10.52 15.45
C GLU A 63 22.81 -9.97 16.00
N ARG A 64 22.91 -8.68 16.36
CA ARG A 64 24.20 -8.09 16.79
C ARG A 64 24.38 -7.91 18.29
N THR A 65 23.42 -8.31 19.13
CA THR A 65 23.48 -8.07 20.58
C THR A 65 23.96 -9.28 21.40
N HIS A 66 24.51 -10.31 20.75
CA HIS A 66 25.07 -11.51 21.40
C HIS A 66 26.53 -11.81 21.02
N LEU A 67 27.33 -10.78 20.69
CA LEU A 67 28.80 -10.88 20.60
C LEU A 67 29.47 -9.88 21.53
#